data_AF-X6JTN0-F1
#
_entry.id   AF-X6JTN0-F1
#
_cell.length_a   1.000
_cell.length_b   1.000
_cell.length_c   1.000
_cell.angle_alpha   90.00
_cell.angle_beta   90.00
_cell.angle_gamma   90.00
#
_symmetry.space_group_name_H-M   'P 1'
#
loop_
_entity.id
_entity.type
_entity.pdbx_description
1 polymer ?
#
loop_
_entity_poly.entity_id
_entity_poly.type
_entity_poly.pdbx_seq_one_letter_code
_entity_poly.pdbx_strand_id
1 'polypeptide(L)' 'MSGMRQAVAYLRTSSAANVGLDKDSDRRQGEAVEAFARSTGHEIIESYYDAAVSGAG' A
#
# COMPACT_ATOMS: atom_id res chain seq x y z
N MET A 1 -8.67 -18.13 -20.69
CA MET A 1 -7.62 -17.38 -19.96
C MET A 1 -8.33 -16.51 -18.96
N SER A 2 -8.22 -16.79 -17.65
CA SER A 2 -8.70 -15.83 -16.65
C SER A 2 -7.64 -14.74 -16.53
N GLY A 3 -7.94 -13.53 -17.03
CA GLY A 3 -7.06 -12.38 -16.88
C GLY A 3 -6.93 -11.98 -15.41
N MET A 4 -5.82 -11.34 -15.05
CA MET A 4 -5.64 -10.75 -13.72
C MET A 4 -6.72 -9.68 -13.48
N ARG A 5 -7.21 -9.59 -12.25
CA ARG A 5 -8.17 -8.55 -11.86
C ARG A 5 -7.41 -7.26 -11.56
N GLN A 6 -7.77 -6.19 -12.25
CA GLN A 6 -7.19 -4.87 -11.97
C GLN A 6 -7.61 -4.40 -10.58
N ALA A 7 -6.65 -3.85 -9.84
CA ALA A 7 -6.81 -3.36 -8.49
C ALA A 7 -5.99 -2.07 -8.28
N VAL A 8 -6.41 -1.28 -7.29
CA VAL A 8 -5.67 -0.10 -6.83
C VAL A 8 -5.15 -0.37 -5.42
N ALA A 9 -3.89 -0.04 -5.16
CA ALA A 9 -3.32 -0.09 -3.82
C ALA A 9 -3.47 1.27 -3.13
N TYR A 10 -3.89 1.26 -1.86
CA TYR A 10 -3.99 2.47 -1.05
C TYR A 10 -3.38 2.23 0.34
N LEU A 11 -2.44 3.09 0.72
CA LEU A 11 -1.78 3.04 2.02
C LEU A 11 -2.01 4.36 2.78
N ARG A 12 -2.14 4.25 4.11
CA ARG A 12 -2.23 5.39 5.02
C ARG A 12 -1.44 5.15 6.28
N THR A 13 -0.73 6.18 6.74
CA THR A 13 -0.10 6.20 8.07
C THR A 13 -0.71 7.30 8.93
N SER A 14 -1.03 6.97 10.18
CA SER A 14 -1.73 7.90 11.09
C SER A 14 -0.84 8.95 11.74
N SER A 15 0.49 8.85 11.58
CA SER A 15 1.46 9.76 12.21
C SER A 15 2.72 9.91 11.38
N ALA A 16 3.26 11.12 11.31
CA ALA A 16 4.55 11.43 10.70
C ALA A 16 5.72 10.73 11.41
N ALA A 17 5.56 10.29 12.66
CA ALA A 17 6.58 9.52 13.38
C ALA A 17 6.87 8.15 12.74
N ASN A 18 5.93 7.65 11.92
CA ASN A 18 6.06 6.40 11.18
C ASN A 18 6.51 6.61 9.72
N VAL A 19 6.76 7.85 9.31
CA VAL A 19 7.11 8.22 7.93
C VAL A 19 8.55 8.72 7.90
N GLY A 20 9.31 8.36 6.86
CA GLY A 20 10.66 8.92 6.61
C GLY A 20 11.68 7.87 6.17
N LEU A 21 12.84 8.33 5.69
CA LEU A 21 13.90 7.49 5.11
C LEU A 21 14.39 6.37 6.07
N ASP A 22 14.31 6.61 7.38
CA ASP A 22 14.69 5.68 8.45
C ASP A 22 13.53 4.79 8.94
N LYS A 23 12.36 4.87 8.31
CA LYS A 23 11.16 4.11 8.69
C LYS A 23 10.84 3.08 7.61
N ASP A 24 11.16 1.82 7.92
CA ASP A 24 10.91 0.67 7.05
C ASP A 24 9.42 0.26 6.96
N SER A 25 8.53 0.86 7.75
CA SER A 25 7.11 0.45 7.82
C SER A 25 6.40 0.60 6.49
N ASP A 26 6.62 1.72 5.79
CA ASP A 26 5.88 2.07 4.58
C ASP A 26 6.28 1.15 3.43
N ARG A 27 7.60 0.89 3.31
CA ARG A 27 8.17 -0.05 2.34
C ARG A 27 7.66 -1.47 2.57
N ARG A 28 7.71 -1.96 3.82
CA ARG A 28 7.23 -3.32 4.16
C ARG A 28 5.73 -3.49 3.93
N GLN A 29 4.94 -2.44 4.19
CA GLN A 29 3.51 -2.46 3.92
C GLN A 29 3.22 -2.51 2.42
N GLY A 30 3.93 -1.70 1.62
CA GLY A 30 3.85 -1.76 0.16
C GLY A 30 4.21 -3.14 -0.39
N GLU A 31 5.35 -3.70 0.03
CA GLU A 31 5.80 -5.04 -0.37
C GLU A 31 4.78 -6.13 -0.03
N ALA A 32 4.14 -6.05 1.13
CA ALA A 32 3.10 -6.99 1.54
C ALA A 32 1.84 -6.89 0.67
N VAL A 33 1.42 -5.66 0.32
CA VAL A 33 0.27 -5.42 -0.57
C VAL A 33 0.54 -5.99 -1.96
N GLU A 34 1.73 -5.76 -2.51
CA GLU A 34 2.11 -6.31 -3.81
C GLU A 34 2.19 -7.84 -3.80
N ALA A 35 2.80 -8.43 -2.76
CA ALA A 35 2.88 -9.88 -2.61
C ALA A 35 1.49 -10.53 -2.53
N PHE A 36 0.57 -9.89 -1.82
CA PHE A 36 -0.82 -10.32 -1.75
C PHE A 36 -1.52 -10.22 -3.11
N ALA A 37 -1.39 -9.10 -3.82
CA ALA A 37 -2.02 -8.91 -5.13
C ALA A 37 -1.55 -9.98 -6.13
N ARG A 38 -0.22 -10.20 -6.21
CA ARG A 38 0.38 -11.23 -7.09
C ARG A 38 -0.13 -12.64 -6.77
N SER A 39 -0.21 -13.00 -5.48
CA SER A 39 -0.65 -14.35 -5.07
C SER A 39 -2.15 -14.60 -5.27
N THR A 40 -2.95 -13.55 -5.42
CA THR A 40 -4.42 -13.64 -5.55
C THR A 40 -4.94 -13.32 -6.95
N GLY A 41 -4.04 -13.17 -7.93
CA GLY A 41 -4.38 -12.91 -9.32
C GLY A 41 -4.89 -11.49 -9.57
N HIS A 42 -4.33 -10.51 -8.84
CA HIS A 42 -4.60 -9.10 -9.05
C HIS A 42 -3.40 -8.38 -9.67
N GLU A 43 -3.70 -7.43 -10.55
CA GLU A 43 -2.74 -6.50 -11.13
C GLU A 43 -2.98 -5.13 -10.48
N ILE A 44 -1.96 -4.61 -9.78
CA ILE A 44 -2.04 -3.24 -9.23
C ILE A 44 -1.77 -2.28 -10.38
N ILE A 45 -2.80 -1.53 -10.80
CA ILE A 45 -2.69 -0.55 -11.90
C ILE A 45 -2.30 0.84 -11.40
N GLU A 46 -2.50 1.12 -10.11
CA GLU A 46 -2.09 2.36 -9.48
C GLU A 46 -1.94 2.20 -7.96
N SER A 47 -1.08 3.02 -7.36
CA SER A 47 -0.79 3.02 -5.93
C SER A 47 -0.86 4.45 -5.37
N TYR A 48 -1.57 4.61 -4.26
CA TYR A 48 -1.77 5.87 -3.57
C TYR A 48 -1.25 5.76 -2.13
N TYR A 49 -0.54 6.79 -1.66
CA TYR A 49 -0.02 6.81 -0.30
C TYR A 49 -0.27 8.15 0.39
N ASP A 50 -1.12 8.11 1.41
CA ASP A 50 -1.46 9.24 2.27
C ASP A 50 -0.65 9.16 3.56
N ALA A 51 0.53 9.78 3.52
CA ALA A 51 1.45 9.80 4.65
C ALA A 51 0.97 10.77 5.75
N ALA A 52 1.05 10.33 7.00
CA ALA A 52 0.77 11.14 8.20
C ALA A 52 -0.64 11.78 8.26
N VAL A 53 -1.64 11.13 7.66
CA VAL A 53 -3.04 11.59 7.72
C VAL A 53 -3.69 11.04 9.00
N SER A 54 -4.02 11.93 9.94
CA SER A 54 -4.78 11.58 11.14
C SER A 54 -6.19 11.11 10.75
N GLY A 55 -6.65 9.99 11.31
CA GLY A 55 -8.04 9.58 11.16
C GLY A 55 -8.96 10.70 11.64
N ALA A 56 -9.93 11.10 10.81
CA ALA A 56 -10.90 12.12 11.18
C ALA A 56 -11.61 11.70 12.48
N GLY A 57 -11.58 12.60 13.47
CA GLY A 57 -12.31 12.47 14.73
C GLY A 57 -13.78 12.79 14.59
#